data_AF-A0A850DHN7-F1
#
_entry.id   AF-A0A850DHN7-F1
#
_cell.length_a   1.000
_cell.length_b   1.000
_cell.length_c   1.000
_cell.angle_alpha   90.00
_cell.angle_beta   90.00
_cell.angle_gamma   90.00
#
_symmetry.space_group_name_H-M   'P 1'
#
loop_
_entity.id
_entity.type
_entity.pdbx_description
1 polymer ?
#
loop_
_entity_poly.entity_id
_entity_poly.type
_entity_poly.pdbx_seq_one_letter_code
_entity_poly.pdbx_strand_id
1 'polypeptide(L)'
;MATDASMRILRLRTLINHPRTGSAERDAAQRMLDRLLNTSTPAKTGDRTYGTRHNRLGRHACLELIADMIREDITSMRAELPVAAGPGELTSYDPIRDAPAEITFAVATPHDTGVAITLNDVPREWGWIHADGIETVSPSMRTLAAALSELMNSYNSDGTDIGRRFFGTVRVDDETLAW
;
A
#
# COMPACT_ATOMS: atom_id res chain seq x y z
N MET A 1 19.67 3.87 -23.72
CA MET A 1 20.03 2.90 -22.67
C MET A 1 20.22 1.48 -23.20
N ALA A 2 19.43 0.98 -24.18
CA ALA A 2 19.59 -0.38 -24.73
C ALA A 2 20.84 -0.59 -25.63
N THR A 3 21.33 0.46 -26.29
CA THR A 3 22.48 0.40 -27.22
C THR A 3 23.82 0.12 -26.53
N ASP A 4 24.00 0.58 -25.30
CA ASP A 4 25.24 0.38 -24.52
C ASP A 4 25.36 -1.07 -24.00
N ALA A 5 24.25 -1.66 -23.58
CA ALA A 5 24.20 -3.06 -23.13
C ALA A 5 24.55 -4.05 -24.26
N SER A 6 24.01 -3.84 -25.46
CA SER A 6 24.29 -4.68 -26.64
C SER A 6 25.77 -4.67 -27.04
N MET A 7 26.40 -3.48 -27.02
CA MET A 7 27.84 -3.34 -27.32
C MET A 7 28.71 -4.02 -26.26
N ARG A 8 28.31 -3.94 -25.00
CA ARG A 8 29.01 -4.57 -23.88
C ARG A 8 28.93 -6.10 -23.93
N ILE A 9 27.77 -6.66 -24.31
CA ILE A 9 27.58 -8.10 -24.54
C ILE A 9 28.47 -8.59 -25.67
N LEU A 10 28.52 -7.86 -26.79
CA LEU A 10 29.36 -8.22 -27.94
C LEU A 10 30.85 -8.24 -27.55
N ARG A 11 31.32 -7.21 -26.83
CA ARG A 11 32.71 -7.13 -26.35
C ARG A 11 33.08 -8.29 -25.41
N LEU A 12 32.19 -8.68 -24.50
CA LEU A 12 32.42 -9.82 -23.59
C LEU A 12 32.48 -11.15 -24.35
N ARG A 13 31.59 -11.35 -25.34
CA ARG A 13 31.64 -12.54 -26.21
C ARG A 13 32.91 -12.60 -27.05
N THR A 14 33.42 -11.46 -27.50
CA THR A 14 34.71 -11.40 -28.22
C THR A 14 35.88 -11.78 -27.30
N LEU A 15 35.91 -11.30 -26.06
CA LEU A 15 36.95 -11.66 -25.08
C LEU A 15 36.95 -13.16 -24.76
N ILE A 16 35.77 -13.77 -24.60
CA ILE A 16 35.63 -15.21 -24.30
C ILE A 16 36.18 -16.07 -25.44
N ASN A 17 35.90 -15.71 -26.69
CA ASN A 17 36.27 -16.52 -27.86
C ASN A 17 37.69 -16.23 -28.41
N HIS A 18 38.40 -15.25 -27.86
CA HIS A 18 39.70 -14.85 -28.39
C HIS A 18 40.83 -15.80 -27.92
N PRO A 19 41.69 -16.31 -28.81
CA PRO A 19 42.67 -17.35 -28.49
C PRO A 19 43.78 -16.91 -27.53
N ARG A 20 43.99 -15.60 -27.40
CA ARG A 20 45.01 -15.01 -26.49
C ARG A 20 44.48 -14.65 -25.10
N THR A 21 43.18 -14.81 -24.84
CA THR A 21 42.59 -14.53 -23.54
C THR A 21 42.99 -15.63 -22.57
N GLY A 22 43.42 -15.31 -21.35
CA GLY A 22 43.77 -16.30 -20.32
C GLY A 22 42.53 -16.97 -19.71
N SER A 23 42.68 -18.15 -19.08
CA SER A 23 41.56 -18.86 -18.44
C SER A 23 40.84 -18.02 -17.39
N ALA A 24 41.59 -17.36 -16.49
CA ALA A 24 41.02 -16.50 -15.46
C ALA A 24 40.24 -15.29 -16.03
N GLU A 25 40.68 -14.75 -17.16
CA GLU A 25 40.01 -13.63 -17.83
C GLU A 25 38.75 -14.10 -18.56
N ARG A 26 38.77 -15.29 -19.17
CA ARG A 26 37.56 -15.91 -19.74
C ARG A 26 36.53 -16.20 -18.65
N ASP A 27 36.94 -16.74 -17.52
CA ASP A 27 36.04 -17.03 -16.39
C ASP A 27 35.44 -15.76 -15.78
N ALA A 28 36.20 -14.66 -15.76
CA ALA A 28 35.69 -13.35 -15.35
C ALA A 28 34.71 -12.78 -16.38
N ALA A 29 35.04 -12.85 -17.68
CA ALA A 29 34.19 -12.38 -18.76
C ALA A 29 32.87 -13.16 -18.84
N GLN A 30 32.91 -14.49 -18.62
CA GLN A 30 31.73 -15.35 -18.56
C GLN A 30 30.82 -14.94 -17.40
N ARG A 31 31.36 -14.78 -16.19
CA ARG A 31 30.57 -14.30 -15.02
C ARG A 31 29.93 -12.92 -15.26
N MET A 32 30.64 -12.02 -15.95
CA MET A 32 30.08 -10.71 -16.31
C MET A 32 29.00 -10.79 -17.38
N LEU A 33 29.16 -11.69 -18.36
CA LEU A 33 28.16 -11.96 -19.39
C LEU A 33 26.90 -12.56 -18.78
N ASP A 34 27.05 -13.58 -17.92
CA ASP A 34 25.94 -14.24 -17.22
C ASP A 34 25.18 -13.24 -16.35
N ARG A 35 25.89 -12.35 -15.63
CA ARG A 35 25.25 -11.28 -14.85
C ARG A 35 24.48 -10.30 -15.75
N LEU A 36 25.02 -9.90 -16.90
CA LEU A 36 24.33 -8.99 -17.82
C LEU A 36 23.08 -9.61 -18.44
N LEU A 37 23.14 -10.91 -18.80
CA LEU A 37 22.00 -11.65 -19.34
C LEU A 37 20.93 -11.92 -18.27
N ASN A 38 21.33 -12.25 -17.04
CA ASN A 38 20.39 -12.39 -15.91
C ASN A 38 19.80 -11.06 -15.43
N THR A 39 20.50 -9.94 -15.61
CA THR A 39 19.97 -8.60 -15.29
C THR A 39 18.96 -8.13 -16.33
N SER A 40 19.03 -8.64 -17.56
CA SER A 40 18.11 -8.30 -18.66
C SER A 40 16.88 -9.22 -18.74
N THR A 41 16.86 -10.31 -17.97
CA THR A 41 15.60 -10.93 -17.57
C THR A 41 15.01 -10.05 -16.47
N PRO A 42 13.86 -9.40 -16.67
CA PRO A 42 13.20 -8.75 -15.55
C PRO A 42 12.91 -9.86 -14.54
N ALA A 43 13.62 -9.86 -13.41
CA ALA A 43 13.15 -10.55 -12.22
C ALA A 43 11.67 -10.17 -12.12
N LYS A 44 10.77 -11.16 -12.03
CA LYS A 44 9.33 -10.95 -11.84
C LYS A 44 9.20 -9.97 -10.68
N THR A 45 9.10 -8.71 -11.01
CA THR A 45 8.93 -7.63 -10.07
C THR A 45 7.43 -7.66 -9.95
N GLY A 46 6.94 -8.51 -9.04
CA GLY A 46 5.52 -8.55 -8.70
C GLY A 46 5.07 -7.11 -8.51
N ASP A 47 3.94 -6.76 -9.11
CA ASP A 47 3.40 -5.40 -9.19
C ASP A 47 3.63 -4.62 -7.87
N ARG A 48 4.67 -3.78 -7.84
CA ARG A 48 5.12 -3.04 -6.63
C ARG A 48 4.49 -1.65 -6.61
N THR A 49 3.21 -1.60 -6.94
CA THR A 49 2.41 -0.39 -6.90
C THR A 49 1.80 -0.30 -5.51
N TYR A 50 2.14 0.73 -4.75
CA TYR A 50 1.72 0.91 -3.36
C TYR A 50 0.76 2.09 -3.27
N GLY A 51 -0.40 1.92 -2.64
CA GLY A 51 -1.42 2.96 -2.54
C GLY A 51 -2.05 3.34 -3.88
N THR A 52 -3.34 3.61 -3.90
CA THR A 52 -4.08 3.98 -5.12
C THR A 52 -3.69 5.37 -5.64
N ARG A 53 -3.31 6.29 -4.74
CA ARG A 53 -2.87 7.66 -5.08
C ARG A 53 -1.35 7.85 -5.12
N HIS A 54 -0.61 7.11 -4.31
CA HIS A 54 0.81 7.37 -4.09
C HIS A 54 1.71 6.28 -4.68
N ASN A 55 1.78 6.20 -6.01
CA ASN A 55 2.44 5.17 -6.83
C ASN A 55 3.98 4.96 -6.62
N ARG A 56 4.57 5.24 -5.45
CA ARG A 56 6.03 5.30 -5.26
C ARG A 56 6.54 4.96 -3.86
N LEU A 57 5.84 4.18 -3.04
CA LEU A 57 6.51 3.70 -1.83
C LEU A 57 7.63 2.74 -2.22
N GLY A 58 8.87 3.15 -1.98
CA GLY A 58 9.99 2.23 -2.08
C GLY A 58 9.80 1.10 -1.05
N ARG A 59 10.43 -0.06 -1.28
CA ARG A 59 10.51 -1.19 -0.35
C ARG A 59 10.84 -0.78 1.10
N HIS A 60 11.41 0.40 1.32
CA HIS A 60 11.91 0.92 2.59
C HIS A 60 11.08 2.07 3.20
N ALA A 61 9.84 2.33 2.77
CA ALA A 61 8.97 3.30 3.45
C ALA A 61 8.81 2.95 4.94
N CYS A 62 9.17 3.86 5.85
CA CYS A 62 8.95 3.66 7.28
C CYS A 62 7.44 3.66 7.59
N LEU A 63 7.03 3.05 8.71
CA LEU A 63 5.63 3.00 9.11
C LEU A 63 5.05 4.40 9.37
N GLU A 64 5.87 5.33 9.89
CA GLU A 64 5.48 6.74 10.07
C GLU A 64 5.03 7.38 8.74
N LEU A 65 5.82 7.18 7.68
CA LEU A 65 5.47 7.71 6.36
C LEU A 65 4.17 7.09 5.84
N ILE A 66 3.94 5.80 6.09
CA ILE A 66 2.68 5.15 5.70
C ILE A 66 1.51 5.72 6.50
N ALA A 67 1.67 5.94 7.80
CA ALA A 67 0.65 6.55 8.65
C ALA A 67 0.33 7.99 8.20
N ASP A 68 1.34 8.77 7.82
CA ASP A 68 1.17 10.12 7.28
C ASP A 68 0.37 10.11 5.97
N MET A 69 0.67 9.18 5.06
CA MET A 69 -0.05 9.06 3.79
C MET A 69 -1.50 8.60 3.98
N ILE A 70 -1.74 7.65 4.88
CA ILE A 70 -3.12 7.26 5.24
C ILE A 70 -3.88 8.46 5.80
N ARG A 71 -3.22 9.30 6.62
CA ARG A 71 -3.83 10.53 7.14
C ARG A 71 -4.15 11.52 6.02
N GLU A 72 -3.25 11.71 5.06
CA GLU A 72 -3.48 12.55 3.88
C GLU A 72 -4.65 12.05 3.02
N ASP A 73 -4.76 10.74 2.81
CA ASP A 73 -5.86 10.14 2.06
C ASP A 73 -7.21 10.31 2.78
N ILE A 74 -7.28 10.03 4.08
CA ILE A 74 -8.49 10.27 4.89
C ILE A 74 -8.87 11.75 4.83
N THR A 75 -7.91 12.66 5.01
CA THR A 75 -8.16 14.11 4.93
C THR A 75 -8.72 14.50 3.57
N SER A 76 -8.17 13.94 2.50
CA SER A 76 -8.62 14.21 1.14
C SER A 76 -10.02 13.67 0.86
N MET A 77 -10.31 12.43 1.26
CA MET A 77 -11.65 11.82 1.14
C MET A 77 -12.70 12.62 1.92
N ARG A 78 -12.35 13.14 3.11
CA ARG A 78 -13.23 13.99 3.93
C ARG A 78 -13.43 15.39 3.33
N ALA A 79 -12.46 15.91 2.58
CA ALA A 79 -12.54 17.22 1.95
C ALA A 79 -13.28 17.21 0.60
N GLU A 80 -13.44 16.04 -0.03
CA GLU A 80 -14.20 15.90 -1.27
C GLU A 80 -15.66 16.27 -1.04
N LEU A 81 -16.08 17.39 -1.63
CA LEU A 81 -17.48 17.78 -1.63
C LEU A 81 -18.27 16.78 -2.50
N PRO A 82 -19.45 16.34 -2.05
CA PRO A 82 -20.31 15.51 -2.89
C PRO A 82 -20.62 16.29 -4.16
N VAL A 83 -20.20 15.75 -5.31
CA VAL A 83 -20.61 16.28 -6.61
C VAL A 83 -22.12 16.25 -6.61
N ALA A 84 -22.74 17.42 -6.76
CA ALA A 84 -24.18 17.52 -6.87
C ALA A 84 -24.61 16.68 -8.07
N ALA A 85 -25.15 15.50 -7.79
CA ALA A 85 -25.72 14.63 -8.80
C ALA A 85 -26.80 15.42 -9.56
N GLY A 86 -26.76 15.35 -10.89
CA GLY A 86 -27.83 15.89 -11.71
C GLY A 86 -29.17 15.23 -11.35
N PRO A 87 -30.31 15.82 -11.73
CA PRO A 87 -31.62 15.22 -11.47
C PRO A 87 -31.68 13.77 -12.02
N GLY A 88 -31.72 12.79 -11.12
CA GLY A 88 -31.79 11.35 -11.45
C GLY A 88 -30.50 10.56 -11.32
N GLU A 89 -29.38 11.18 -10.96
CA GLU A 89 -28.10 10.49 -10.75
C GLU A 89 -27.93 10.10 -9.26
N LEU A 90 -27.58 8.83 -9.01
CA LEU A 90 -27.33 8.34 -7.65
C LEU A 90 -25.91 8.74 -7.25
N THR A 91 -25.77 9.66 -6.29
CA THR A 91 -24.47 9.90 -5.66
C THR A 91 -24.00 8.61 -5.00
N SER A 92 -22.82 8.12 -5.37
CA SER A 92 -22.21 6.96 -4.71
C SER A 92 -21.92 7.33 -3.26
N TYR A 93 -22.52 6.60 -2.31
CA TYR A 93 -22.22 6.71 -0.88
C TYR A 93 -20.77 6.28 -0.63
N ASP A 94 -20.00 7.11 0.04
CA ASP A 94 -18.63 6.81 0.48
C ASP A 94 -18.61 6.83 2.01
N PRO A 95 -18.32 5.70 2.68
CA PRO A 95 -18.38 5.61 4.14
C PRO A 95 -17.44 6.55 4.88
N ILE A 96 -16.26 6.85 4.32
CA ILE A 96 -15.25 7.72 4.94
C ILE A 96 -15.67 9.17 4.75
N ARG A 97 -16.03 9.56 3.51
CA ARG A 97 -16.49 10.92 3.21
C ARG A 97 -17.77 11.27 3.96
N ASP A 98 -18.75 10.37 3.94
CA ASP A 98 -20.11 10.63 4.42
C ASP A 98 -20.30 10.28 5.91
N ALA A 99 -19.22 9.95 6.64
CA ALA A 99 -19.23 9.79 8.10
C ALA A 99 -19.62 11.11 8.83
N PRO A 100 -20.19 11.06 10.04
CA PRO A 100 -20.51 12.26 10.81
C PRO A 100 -19.32 13.22 10.96
N ALA A 101 -19.58 14.53 10.97
CA ALA A 101 -18.55 15.56 11.02
C ALA A 101 -17.79 15.57 12.36
N GLU A 102 -18.44 15.08 13.42
CA GLU A 102 -17.87 14.98 14.76
C GLU A 102 -16.75 13.94 14.83
N ILE A 103 -16.76 12.91 13.97
CA ILE A 103 -15.78 11.82 14.03
C ILE A 103 -14.40 12.34 13.65
N THR A 104 -13.44 12.17 14.55
CA THR A 104 -12.02 12.45 14.31
C THR A 104 -11.25 11.17 14.05
N PHE A 105 -10.35 11.21 13.05
CA PHE A 105 -9.53 10.06 12.65
C PHE A 105 -8.08 10.29 13.10
N ALA A 106 -7.59 9.46 14.02
CA ALA A 106 -6.20 9.46 14.44
C ALA A 106 -5.47 8.25 13.86
N VAL A 107 -4.46 8.50 13.03
CA VAL A 107 -3.59 7.44 12.47
C VAL A 107 -2.25 7.47 13.20
N ALA A 108 -1.89 6.34 13.81
CA ALA A 108 -0.68 6.21 14.62
C ALA A 108 0.02 4.86 14.39
N THR A 109 1.28 4.81 14.81
CA THR A 109 2.18 3.66 14.77
C THR A 109 2.48 3.19 16.21
N PRO A 110 1.52 2.54 16.89
CA PRO A 110 1.66 2.29 18.32
C PRO A 110 2.83 1.34 18.67
N HIS A 111 3.35 0.60 17.69
CA HIS A 111 4.42 -0.39 17.82
C HIS A 111 5.27 -0.37 16.54
N ASP A 112 6.49 -0.90 16.59
CA ASP A 112 7.41 -0.97 15.45
C ASP A 112 6.89 -1.78 14.23
N THR A 113 5.77 -2.48 14.39
CA THR A 113 5.17 -3.34 13.36
C THR A 113 3.69 -3.05 13.11
N GLY A 114 3.12 -2.00 13.70
CA GLY A 114 1.68 -1.76 13.69
C GLY A 114 1.29 -0.38 13.16
N VAL A 115 0.18 -0.31 12.43
CA VAL A 115 -0.52 0.94 12.09
C VAL A 115 -1.94 0.82 12.59
N ALA A 116 -2.40 1.83 13.33
CA ALA A 116 -3.73 1.87 13.92
C ALA A 116 -4.47 3.14 13.49
N ILE A 117 -5.70 2.97 13.01
CA ILE A 117 -6.66 4.06 12.79
C ILE A 117 -7.63 4.05 13.97
N THR A 118 -7.66 5.13 14.73
CA THR A 118 -8.52 5.32 15.90
C THR A 118 -9.61 6.33 15.54
N LEU A 119 -10.86 5.91 15.68
CA LEU A 119 -12.05 6.76 15.59
C LEU A 119 -12.31 7.34 16.97
N ASN A 120 -12.32 8.67 17.10
CA ASN A 120 -12.77 9.36 18.31
C ASN A 120 -14.02 10.18 18.02
N ASP A 121 -14.70 10.60 19.09
CA ASP A 121 -15.87 11.48 19.05
C ASP A 121 -17.04 10.90 18.22
N VAL A 122 -17.18 9.57 18.20
CA VAL A 122 -18.25 8.88 17.46
C VAL A 122 -19.62 9.14 18.12
N PRO A 123 -20.61 9.70 17.40
CA PRO A 123 -21.93 9.93 17.96
C PRO A 123 -22.60 8.60 18.35
N ARG A 124 -23.08 8.52 19.60
CA ARG A 124 -23.61 7.28 20.18
C ARG A 124 -24.77 6.68 19.38
N GLU A 125 -25.66 7.54 18.91
CA GLU A 125 -26.84 7.18 18.11
C GLU A 125 -26.52 6.74 16.67
N TRP A 126 -25.32 7.08 16.18
CA TRP A 126 -24.87 6.70 14.85
C TRP A 126 -23.98 5.45 14.88
N GLY A 127 -23.06 5.38 15.84
CA GLY A 127 -22.07 4.31 15.95
C GLY A 127 -22.60 3.02 16.56
N TRP A 128 -23.67 3.09 17.35
CA TRP A 128 -24.19 1.95 18.11
C TRP A 128 -25.69 1.78 17.93
N ILE A 129 -26.14 0.53 17.99
CA ILE A 129 -27.55 0.15 18.02
C ILE A 129 -27.82 -0.67 19.27
N HIS A 130 -29.01 -0.48 19.84
CA HIS A 130 -29.50 -1.32 20.92
C HIS A 130 -30.40 -2.40 20.33
N ALA A 131 -29.94 -3.64 20.33
CA ALA A 131 -30.70 -4.80 19.88
C ALA A 131 -30.75 -5.82 21.02
N ASP A 132 -31.95 -6.26 21.39
CA ASP A 132 -32.16 -7.28 22.44
C ASP A 132 -31.52 -6.95 23.80
N GLY A 133 -31.46 -5.67 24.15
CA GLY A 133 -30.86 -5.19 25.41
C GLY A 133 -29.32 -5.18 25.41
N ILE A 134 -28.70 -5.51 24.27
CA ILE A 134 -27.25 -5.47 24.07
C ILE A 134 -26.95 -4.34 23.09
N GLU A 135 -25.99 -3.51 23.47
CA GLU A 135 -25.46 -2.52 22.56
C GLU A 135 -24.44 -3.16 21.61
N THR A 136 -24.61 -2.93 20.32
CA THR A 136 -23.72 -3.47 19.29
C THR A 136 -23.33 -2.39 18.29
N VAL A 137 -22.20 -2.57 17.64
CA VAL A 137 -21.72 -1.71 16.55
C VAL A 137 -22.80 -1.60 15.46
N SER A 138 -23.11 -0.38 15.05
CA SER A 138 -24.09 -0.12 14.00
C SER A 138 -23.61 -0.62 12.63
N PRO A 139 -24.52 -0.91 11.68
CA PRO A 139 -24.13 -1.23 10.32
C PRO A 139 -23.25 -0.14 9.68
N SER A 140 -23.55 1.14 9.91
CA SER A 140 -22.77 2.26 9.37
C SER A 140 -21.35 2.28 9.91
N MET A 141 -21.17 2.03 11.21
CA MET A 141 -19.84 1.96 11.83
C MET A 141 -19.03 0.77 11.32
N ARG A 142 -19.66 -0.39 11.06
CA ARG A 142 -19.01 -1.53 10.41
C ARG A 142 -18.56 -1.19 8.98
N THR A 143 -19.41 -0.52 8.21
CA THR A 143 -19.08 -0.11 6.83
C THR A 143 -17.91 0.89 6.81
N LEU A 144 -17.91 1.86 7.73
CA LEU A 144 -16.78 2.78 7.90
C LEU A 144 -15.48 2.04 8.26
N ALA A 145 -15.54 1.13 9.25
CA ALA A 145 -14.37 0.37 9.68
C ALA A 145 -13.81 -0.52 8.55
N ALA A 146 -14.69 -1.13 7.74
CA ALA A 146 -14.29 -1.90 6.58
C ALA A 146 -13.59 -1.04 5.52
N ALA A 147 -14.14 0.13 5.19
CA ALA A 147 -13.54 1.05 4.24
C ALA A 147 -12.16 1.56 4.70
N LEU A 148 -12.00 1.84 6.00
CA LEU A 148 -10.72 2.24 6.57
C LEU A 148 -9.70 1.09 6.57
N SER A 149 -10.13 -0.14 6.86
CA SER A 149 -9.26 -1.32 6.75
C SER A 149 -8.83 -1.53 5.30
N GLU A 150 -9.72 -1.37 4.33
CA GLU A 150 -9.39 -1.47 2.90
C GLU A 150 -8.39 -0.39 2.47
N LEU A 151 -8.60 0.87 2.85
CA LEU A 151 -7.67 1.96 2.59
C LEU A 151 -6.29 1.65 3.17
N MET A 152 -6.23 1.24 4.43
CA MET A 152 -4.99 0.87 5.11
C MET A 152 -4.31 -0.34 4.43
N ASN A 153 -5.08 -1.35 4.05
CA ASN A 153 -4.55 -2.55 3.40
C ASN A 153 -4.05 -2.27 1.97
N SER A 154 -4.50 -1.20 1.32
CA SER A 154 -3.89 -0.74 0.06
C SER A 154 -2.41 -0.34 0.20
N TYR A 155 -1.98 0.00 1.41
CA TYR A 155 -0.59 0.24 1.80
C TYR A 155 0.12 -1.02 2.34
N ASN A 156 -0.64 -2.07 2.64
CA ASN A 156 -0.19 -3.33 3.23
C ASN A 156 -0.19 -4.44 2.18
N SER A 157 0.60 -4.26 1.11
CA SER A 157 0.67 -5.23 0.00
C SER A 157 1.04 -6.64 0.46
N ASP A 158 0.30 -7.62 -0.05
CA ASP A 158 0.65 -9.04 -0.08
C ASP A 158 0.99 -9.40 -1.53
N GLY A 159 2.07 -10.13 -1.75
CA GLY A 159 2.44 -10.68 -3.04
C GLY A 159 3.01 -12.07 -2.86
N THR A 160 3.04 -12.89 -3.91
CA THR A 160 3.52 -14.29 -3.82
C THR A 160 4.91 -14.45 -3.19
N ASP A 161 5.70 -13.37 -3.17
CA ASP A 161 7.07 -13.33 -2.67
C ASP A 161 7.29 -12.40 -1.45
N ILE A 162 6.25 -11.71 -0.95
CA ILE A 162 6.33 -10.80 0.21
C ILE A 162 5.09 -10.92 1.11
N GLY A 163 5.30 -11.11 2.41
CA GLY A 163 4.23 -11.05 3.41
C GLY A 163 3.80 -9.61 3.73
N ARG A 164 2.75 -9.48 4.54
CA ARG A 164 2.24 -8.19 5.04
C ARG A 164 3.36 -7.36 5.70
N ARG A 165 3.35 -6.05 5.44
CA ARG A 165 4.35 -5.10 5.91
C ARG A 165 4.13 -4.69 7.37
N PHE A 166 2.89 -4.61 7.79
CA PHE A 166 2.50 -4.25 9.15
C PHE A 166 1.19 -4.91 9.56
N PHE A 167 0.89 -4.88 10.85
CA PHE A 167 -0.42 -5.23 11.39
C PHE A 167 -1.31 -3.98 11.39
N GLY A 168 -2.39 -4.03 10.61
CA GLY A 168 -3.38 -2.97 10.55
C GLY A 168 -4.47 -3.19 11.59
N THR A 169 -4.92 -2.12 12.24
CA THR A 169 -6.12 -2.15 13.10
C THR A 169 -6.95 -0.90 12.89
N VAL A 170 -8.27 -1.06 12.89
CA VAL A 170 -9.24 0.05 13.00
C VAL A 170 -9.98 -0.13 14.31
N ARG A 171 -10.00 0.92 15.14
CA ARG A 171 -10.58 0.87 16.48
C ARG A 171 -11.42 2.11 16.77
N VAL A 172 -12.37 1.96 17.69
CA VAL A 172 -13.06 3.06 18.36
C VAL A 172 -12.64 3.01 19.82
N ASP A 173 -12.09 4.10 20.34
CA ASP A 173 -11.42 4.11 21.65
C ASP A 173 -10.41 2.94 21.77
N ASP A 174 -10.66 1.99 22.68
CA ASP A 174 -9.83 0.79 22.90
C ASP A 174 -10.41 -0.49 22.26
N GLU A 175 -11.51 -0.41 21.53
CA GLU A 175 -12.17 -1.56 20.90
C GLU A 175 -11.81 -1.70 19.41
N THR A 176 -11.23 -2.83 19.02
CA THR A 176 -10.90 -3.13 17.62
C THR A 176 -12.16 -3.52 16.83
N LEU A 177 -12.46 -2.74 15.80
CA LEU A 177 -13.58 -2.95 14.88
C LEU A 177 -13.19 -3.77 13.64
N ALA A 178 -11.95 -3.63 13.16
CA ALA A 178 -11.44 -4.35 12.00
C ALA A 178 -9.91 -4.54 12.06
N TRP A 179 -9.43 -5.56 11.33
CA TRP A 179 -8.03 -5.92 11.13
C TRP A 179 -7.64 -5.75 9.65
#